data_AF-A0A6C0H2Y5-F1
#
_entry.id   AF-A0A6C0H2Y5-F1
#
_cell.length_a   1.000
_cell.length_b   1.000
_cell.length_c   1.000
_cell.angle_alpha   90.00
_cell.angle_beta   90.00
_cell.angle_gamma   90.00
#
_symmetry.space_group_name_H-M   'P 1'
#
loop_
_entity.id
_entity.type
_entity.pdbx_description
1 polymer ?
#
loop_
_entity_poly.entity_id
_entity_poly.type
_entity_poly.pdbx_seq_one_letter_code
_entity_poly.pdbx_strand_id
1 'polypeptide(L)'
;MKKNSNSIIKGLNMFVERLQKGNNSDNIYLTVVLFCDKMHYLSKAIPIKDVSCFSKKQLPRFGSTFLYDAVRSVITEWIAEKMVEHSFFIITDGIDTGSVLTSEVEARSLCDNAIKNGWKITHCGIDAGNLGAGVSEIRGSIDDLESLLSNLSI
;
A
#
# COMPACT_ATOMS: atom_id res chain seq x y z
N MET A 1 2.18 -4.30 -20.12
CA MET A 1 2.97 -3.18 -19.58
C MET A 1 4.43 -3.58 -19.37
N LYS A 2 5.40 -2.99 -20.10
CA LYS A 2 6.85 -3.24 -19.89
C LYS A 2 7.65 -1.98 -19.49
N LYS A 3 7.06 -0.78 -19.55
CA LYS A 3 7.80 0.49 -19.41
C LYS A 3 7.89 1.06 -17.98
N ASN A 4 7.04 0.69 -17.02
CA ASN A 4 6.97 1.37 -15.70
C ASN A 4 7.57 0.65 -14.49
N SER A 5 8.04 -0.59 -14.62
CA SER A 5 8.61 -1.30 -13.46
C SER A 5 9.89 -0.65 -12.89
N ASN A 6 10.57 0.21 -13.65
CA ASN A 6 11.75 0.95 -13.18
C ASN A 6 11.37 2.13 -12.28
N SER A 7 10.35 2.90 -12.66
CA SER A 7 9.93 4.06 -11.89
C SER A 7 9.29 3.66 -10.57
N ILE A 8 8.51 2.58 -10.57
CA ILE A 8 7.92 1.99 -9.34
C ILE A 8 9.03 1.59 -8.35
N ILE A 9 10.02 0.80 -8.79
CA ILE A 9 11.12 0.38 -7.89
C ILE A 9 11.94 1.57 -7.41
N LYS A 10 12.22 2.53 -8.29
CA LYS A 10 12.95 3.76 -7.92
C LYS A 10 12.18 4.55 -6.87
N GLY A 11 10.90 4.83 -7.09
CA GLY A 11 10.05 5.59 -6.16
C GLY A 11 9.93 4.89 -4.80
N LEU A 12 9.74 3.57 -4.78
CA LEU A 12 9.68 2.79 -3.55
C LEU A 12 11.01 2.83 -2.77
N ASN A 13 12.16 2.66 -3.45
CA ASN A 13 13.47 2.74 -2.80
C ASN A 13 13.74 4.16 -2.25
N MET A 14 13.40 5.21 -3.00
CA MET A 14 13.55 6.59 -2.52
C MET A 14 12.67 6.86 -1.30
N PHE A 15 11.45 6.31 -1.27
CA PHE A 15 10.57 6.41 -0.11
C PHE A 15 11.16 5.72 1.12
N VAL A 16 11.69 4.49 0.96
CA VAL A 16 12.38 3.77 2.04
C VAL A 16 13.59 4.56 2.54
N GLU A 17 14.46 5.03 1.64
CA GLU A 17 15.64 5.81 2.01
C GLU A 17 15.27 7.07 2.81
N ARG A 18 14.17 7.74 2.45
CA ARG A 18 13.67 8.90 3.20
C ARG A 18 13.25 8.52 4.62
N LEU A 19 12.53 7.42 4.78
CA LEU A 19 12.11 6.94 6.09
C LEU A 19 13.29 6.47 6.94
N GLN A 20 14.30 5.82 6.33
CA GLN A 20 15.53 5.42 7.01
C GLN A 20 16.34 6.60 7.56
N LYS A 21 16.33 7.74 6.83
CA LYS A 21 17.01 8.98 7.23
C LYS A 21 16.21 9.82 8.24
N GLY A 22 14.95 9.48 8.51
CA GLY A 22 14.10 10.20 9.47
C GLY A 22 14.48 9.92 10.92
N ASN A 23 14.14 10.85 11.82
CA ASN A 23 14.50 10.79 13.26
C ASN A 23 13.88 9.60 14.04
N ASN A 24 12.90 8.89 13.46
CA ASN A 24 12.15 7.80 14.12
C ASN A 24 12.35 6.43 13.45
N SER A 25 13.41 6.24 12.65
CA SER A 25 13.62 5.01 11.87
C SER A 25 13.73 3.73 12.73
N ASP A 26 14.07 3.83 14.01
CA ASP A 26 14.12 2.66 14.91
C ASP A 26 12.73 2.11 15.30
N ASN A 27 11.67 2.89 15.12
CA ASN A 27 10.29 2.53 15.52
C ASN A 27 9.36 2.28 14.33
N ILE A 28 9.88 2.28 13.11
CA ILE A 28 9.08 2.09 11.89
C ILE A 28 9.34 0.69 11.35
N TYR A 29 8.27 -0.06 11.13
CA TYR A 29 8.28 -1.35 10.46
C TYR A 29 7.59 -1.21 9.10
N LEU A 30 8.17 -1.83 8.08
CA LEU A 30 7.67 -1.77 6.71
C LEU A 30 7.23 -3.15 6.22
N THR A 31 5.97 -3.21 5.82
CA THR A 31 5.41 -4.28 4.99
C THR A 31 5.15 -3.71 3.60
N VAL A 32 5.71 -4.34 2.57
CA VAL A 32 5.40 -4.04 1.17
C VAL A 32 4.81 -5.29 0.56
N VAL A 33 3.58 -5.16 0.07
CA VAL A 33 2.87 -6.24 -0.59
C VAL A 33 2.42 -5.80 -1.97
N LEU A 34 2.66 -6.66 -2.96
CA LEU A 34 2.15 -6.53 -4.31
C LEU A 34 0.89 -7.37 -4.43
N PHE A 35 -0.08 -6.93 -5.21
CA PHE A 35 -1.33 -7.66 -5.39
C PHE A 35 -1.77 -7.69 -6.86
N CYS A 36 -2.38 -8.80 -7.26
CA CYS A 36 -3.22 -8.93 -8.45
C CYS A 36 -4.43 -9.82 -8.13
N ASP A 37 -4.35 -11.12 -8.43
CA ASP A 37 -5.22 -12.19 -7.94
C ASP A 37 -4.71 -12.81 -6.62
N LYS A 38 -3.44 -12.56 -6.29
CA LYS A 38 -2.75 -13.05 -5.10
C LYS A 38 -1.87 -11.98 -4.47
N MET A 39 -1.59 -12.13 -3.18
CA MET A 39 -0.67 -11.28 -2.43
C MET A 39 0.77 -11.81 -2.55
N HIS A 40 1.72 -10.94 -2.86
CA HIS A 40 3.15 -11.22 -2.90
C HIS A 40 3.92 -10.22 -2.05
N TYR A 41 4.40 -10.65 -0.89
CA TYR A 41 5.14 -9.79 0.03
C TYR A 41 6.59 -9.63 -0.43
N LEU A 42 7.00 -8.38 -0.63
CA LEU A 42 8.40 -8.01 -0.82
C LEU A 42 9.12 -7.83 0.52
N SER A 43 8.39 -7.34 1.52
CA SER A 43 8.83 -7.25 2.92
C SER A 43 7.61 -7.43 3.83
N LYS A 44 7.83 -7.92 5.05
CA LYS A 44 6.77 -8.09 6.04
C LYS A 44 7.29 -7.77 7.43
N ALA A 45 6.79 -6.69 8.03
CA ALA A 45 7.20 -6.17 9.33
C ALA A 45 8.72 -6.16 9.54
N ILE A 46 9.46 -5.63 8.55
CA ILE A 46 10.91 -5.47 8.67
C ILE A 46 11.17 -4.07 9.25
N PRO A 47 12.02 -3.91 10.27
CA PRO A 47 12.47 -2.58 10.72
C PRO A 47 12.98 -1.79 9.51
N ILE A 48 12.56 -0.54 9.34
CA ILE A 48 12.84 0.21 8.11
C ILE A 48 14.35 0.33 7.84
N LYS A 49 15.17 0.39 8.89
CA LYS A 49 16.65 0.38 8.82
C LYS A 49 17.26 -0.87 8.18
N ASP A 50 16.55 -2.00 8.27
CA ASP A 50 17.00 -3.29 7.77
C ASP A 50 16.40 -3.61 6.39
N VAL A 51 15.54 -2.74 5.85
CA VAL A 51 14.96 -2.91 4.52
C VAL A 51 16.02 -2.67 3.45
N SER A 52 16.38 -3.74 2.75
CA SER A 52 17.24 -3.69 1.56
C SER A 52 16.51 -3.09 0.35
N CYS A 53 17.24 -2.49 -0.58
CA CYS A 53 16.68 -1.99 -1.84
C CYS A 53 15.89 -3.07 -2.60
N PHE A 54 14.70 -2.72 -3.03
CA PHE A 54 13.88 -3.53 -3.91
C PHE A 54 14.43 -3.54 -5.33
N SER A 55 14.15 -4.62 -6.06
CA SER A 55 14.59 -4.84 -7.42
C SER A 55 13.45 -5.34 -8.31
N LYS A 56 13.54 -5.06 -9.61
CA LYS A 56 12.56 -5.51 -10.61
C LYS A 56 12.36 -7.01 -10.69
N LYS A 57 13.37 -7.79 -10.29
CA LYS A 57 13.29 -9.27 -10.33
C LYS A 57 12.21 -9.79 -9.38
N GLN A 58 11.80 -8.98 -8.42
CA GLN A 58 10.78 -9.31 -7.43
C GLN A 58 9.36 -8.89 -7.87
N LEU A 59 9.20 -8.17 -8.98
CA LEU A 59 7.89 -7.77 -9.48
C LEU A 59 7.28 -8.90 -10.35
N PRO A 60 6.15 -9.51 -9.94
CA PRO A 60 5.45 -10.47 -10.77
C PRO A 60 4.81 -9.78 -11.97
N ARG A 61 4.34 -10.59 -12.94
CA ARG A 61 3.53 -10.08 -14.04
C ARG A 61 2.09 -9.91 -13.57
N PHE A 62 1.59 -8.68 -13.60
CA PHE A 62 0.22 -8.36 -13.23
C PHE A 62 -0.71 -8.39 -14.46
N GLY A 63 -1.99 -8.65 -14.22
CA GLY A 63 -3.02 -8.67 -15.27
C GLY A 63 -4.46 -8.46 -14.79
N SER A 64 -4.69 -8.49 -13.47
CA SER A 64 -5.96 -8.22 -12.81
C SER A 64 -5.73 -7.45 -11.51
N THR A 65 -6.78 -6.81 -11.01
CA THR A 65 -6.75 -6.00 -9.78
C THR A 65 -7.84 -6.48 -8.83
N PHE A 66 -7.48 -7.33 -7.85
CA PHE A 66 -8.41 -7.79 -6.81
C PHE A 66 -8.20 -6.90 -5.58
N LEU A 67 -8.55 -5.62 -5.73
CA LEU A 67 -8.35 -4.56 -4.76
C LEU A 67 -9.07 -4.85 -3.44
N TYR A 68 -10.35 -5.23 -3.50
CA TYR A 68 -11.14 -5.46 -2.28
C TYR A 68 -10.63 -6.65 -1.48
N ASP A 69 -10.22 -7.73 -2.15
CA ASP A 69 -9.62 -8.90 -1.51
C ASP A 69 -8.24 -8.59 -0.91
N ALA A 70 -7.45 -7.73 -1.58
CA ALA A 70 -6.18 -7.25 -1.03
C ALA A 70 -6.38 -6.39 0.23
N VAL A 71 -7.33 -5.45 0.20
CA VAL A 71 -7.70 -4.61 1.36
C VAL A 71 -8.15 -5.47 2.53
N ARG A 72 -9.04 -6.43 2.29
CA ARG A 72 -9.47 -7.39 3.31
C ARG A 72 -8.29 -8.14 3.90
N SER A 73 -7.42 -8.68 3.05
CA SER A 73 -6.28 -9.48 3.49
C SER A 73 -5.35 -8.68 4.40
N VAL A 74 -4.98 -7.45 4.02
CA VAL A 74 -4.11 -6.60 4.83
C VAL A 74 -4.80 -6.21 6.14
N ILE A 75 -6.03 -5.68 6.09
CA ILE A 75 -6.69 -5.23 7.33
C ILE A 75 -6.88 -6.40 8.29
N THR A 76 -7.40 -7.54 7.82
CA THR A 76 -7.65 -8.69 8.71
C THR A 76 -6.37 -9.26 9.32
N GLU A 77 -5.24 -9.19 8.60
CA GLU A 77 -3.95 -9.66 9.10
C GLU A 77 -3.42 -8.80 10.26
N TRP A 78 -3.59 -7.48 10.20
CA TRP A 78 -2.94 -6.54 11.13
C TRP A 78 -3.90 -5.89 12.13
N ILE A 79 -5.22 -6.04 11.99
CA ILE A 79 -6.23 -5.36 12.85
C ILE A 79 -6.12 -5.74 14.34
N ALA A 80 -5.52 -6.89 14.66
CA ALA A 80 -5.31 -7.32 16.03
C ALA A 80 -4.18 -6.53 16.74
N GLU A 81 -3.28 -5.89 16.00
CA GLU A 81 -2.16 -5.14 16.54
C GLU A 81 -2.60 -3.73 16.97
N LYS A 82 -3.07 -3.61 18.21
CA LYS A 82 -3.63 -2.36 18.75
C LYS A 82 -2.61 -1.42 19.39
N MET A 83 -1.37 -1.87 19.59
CA MET A 83 -0.32 -1.12 20.30
C MET A 83 0.61 -0.35 19.36
N VAL A 84 0.30 -0.32 18.07
CA VAL A 84 1.09 0.33 17.01
C VAL A 84 0.18 1.19 16.15
N GLU A 85 0.71 2.34 15.70
CA GLU A 85 0.03 3.15 14.70
C GLU A 85 0.18 2.50 13.32
N HIS A 86 -0.92 2.36 12.60
CA HIS A 86 -0.93 1.79 11.25
C HIS A 86 -1.13 2.88 10.21
N SER A 87 -0.17 3.01 9.29
CA SER A 87 -0.28 3.83 8.09
C SER A 87 -0.36 2.91 6.86
N PHE A 88 -1.56 2.77 6.29
CA PHE A 88 -1.83 1.87 5.17
C PHE A 88 -2.00 2.65 3.86
N PHE A 89 -1.05 2.44 2.95
CA PHE A 89 -1.06 3.03 1.62
C PHE A 89 -1.50 2.00 0.58
N ILE A 90 -2.62 2.28 -0.09
CA ILE A 90 -3.14 1.48 -1.19
C ILE A 90 -2.74 2.20 -2.47
N ILE A 91 -1.98 1.55 -3.35
CA ILE A 91 -1.44 2.19 -4.56
C ILE A 91 -1.84 1.36 -5.78
N THR A 92 -2.69 1.92 -6.62
CA THR A 92 -3.17 1.27 -7.85
C THR A 92 -3.65 2.31 -8.86
N ASP A 93 -3.48 2.06 -10.15
CA ASP A 93 -3.98 2.92 -11.23
C ASP A 93 -5.33 2.47 -11.80
N GLY A 94 -5.95 1.42 -11.23
CA GLY A 94 -7.20 0.88 -11.72
C GLY A 94 -8.19 0.52 -10.62
N ILE A 95 -9.43 0.32 -11.03
CA ILE A 95 -10.51 -0.17 -10.17
C ILE A 95 -10.41 -1.68 -9.92
N ASP A 96 -11.19 -2.17 -8.97
CA ASP A 96 -11.37 -3.61 -8.78
C ASP A 96 -11.97 -4.25 -10.04
N THR A 97 -11.39 -5.37 -10.46
CA THR A 97 -11.80 -6.10 -11.68
C THR A 97 -12.03 -7.58 -11.45
N GLY A 98 -11.89 -8.07 -10.22
CA GLY A 98 -11.90 -9.50 -10.00
C GLY A 98 -11.93 -9.98 -8.56
N SER A 99 -12.12 -9.10 -7.57
CA SER A 99 -12.32 -9.58 -6.19
C SER A 99 -13.52 -10.53 -6.12
N VAL A 100 -13.32 -11.65 -5.45
CA VAL A 100 -14.34 -12.72 -5.30
C VAL A 100 -14.70 -12.99 -3.84
N LEU A 101 -13.84 -12.61 -2.89
CA LEU A 101 -14.06 -12.86 -1.46
C LEU A 101 -14.70 -11.68 -0.75
N THR A 102 -14.59 -10.48 -1.32
CA THR A 102 -14.94 -9.22 -0.68
C THR A 102 -15.63 -8.31 -1.68
N SER A 103 -16.84 -7.89 -1.32
CA SER A 103 -17.54 -6.84 -2.05
C SER A 103 -16.96 -5.45 -1.73
N GLU A 104 -17.26 -4.47 -2.59
CA GLU A 104 -16.90 -3.07 -2.35
C GLU A 104 -17.45 -2.54 -1.01
N VAL A 105 -18.69 -2.89 -0.67
CA VAL A 105 -19.33 -2.45 0.57
C VAL A 105 -18.61 -3.02 1.79
N GLU A 106 -18.21 -4.28 1.74
CA GLU A 106 -17.43 -4.91 2.81
C GLU A 106 -16.03 -4.30 2.92
N ALA A 107 -15.35 -4.03 1.80
CA ALA A 107 -14.04 -3.36 1.80
C ALA A 107 -14.12 -1.96 2.42
N ARG A 108 -15.15 -1.17 2.06
CA ARG A 108 -15.43 0.13 2.68
C ARG A 108 -15.65 0.02 4.18
N SER A 109 -16.47 -0.94 4.60
CA SER A 109 -16.74 -1.18 6.02
C SER A 109 -15.48 -1.58 6.80
N LEU A 110 -14.60 -2.38 6.19
CA LEU A 110 -13.32 -2.76 6.78
C LEU A 110 -12.40 -1.54 6.98
N CYS A 111 -12.29 -0.68 5.97
CA CYS A 111 -11.53 0.57 6.08
C CYS A 111 -12.10 1.48 7.19
N ASP A 112 -13.42 1.71 7.21
CA ASP A 112 -14.07 2.55 8.21
C ASP A 112 -13.83 2.01 9.64
N ASN A 113 -13.88 0.69 9.81
CA ASN A 113 -13.61 0.05 11.10
C ASN A 113 -12.13 0.14 11.49
N ALA A 114 -11.21 -0.03 10.54
CA ALA A 114 -9.78 0.13 10.79
C ALA A 114 -9.45 1.58 11.21
N ILE A 115 -10.04 2.58 10.54
CA ILE A 115 -9.88 4.00 10.87
C ILE A 115 -10.41 4.31 12.28
N LYS A 116 -11.57 3.75 12.66
CA LYS A 116 -12.09 3.86 14.03
C LYS A 116 -11.14 3.27 15.07
N ASN A 117 -10.30 2.33 14.69
CA ASN A 117 -9.25 1.74 15.52
C ASN A 117 -7.89 2.46 15.37
N GLY A 118 -7.86 3.68 14.83
CA GLY A 118 -6.67 4.53 14.77
C GLY A 118 -5.80 4.37 13.53
N TRP A 119 -6.25 3.60 12.52
CA TRP A 119 -5.51 3.48 11.27
C TRP A 119 -5.60 4.76 10.43
N LYS A 120 -4.50 5.13 9.78
CA LYS A 120 -4.45 6.13 8.72
C LYS A 120 -4.42 5.38 7.39
N ILE A 121 -5.46 5.54 6.55
CA ILE A 121 -5.55 4.85 5.27
C ILE A 121 -5.55 5.88 4.14
N THR A 122 -4.68 5.67 3.15
CA THR A 122 -4.58 6.53 1.96
C THR A 122 -4.64 5.69 0.70
N HIS A 123 -5.61 5.98 -0.16
CA HIS A 123 -5.72 5.41 -1.50
C HIS A 123 -5.09 6.34 -2.53
N CYS A 124 -4.11 5.83 -3.26
CA CYS A 124 -3.28 6.59 -4.18
C CYS A 124 -3.38 6.02 -5.60
N GLY A 125 -3.62 6.88 -6.59
CA GLY A 125 -3.85 6.41 -7.96
C GLY A 125 -4.65 7.37 -8.83
N ILE A 126 -4.64 7.15 -10.14
CA ILE A 126 -5.48 7.92 -11.08
C ILE A 126 -6.96 7.68 -10.78
N ASP A 127 -7.32 6.41 -10.56
CA ASP A 127 -8.67 5.97 -10.22
C ASP A 127 -8.87 5.85 -8.69
N ALA A 128 -8.04 6.55 -7.89
CA ALA A 128 -8.24 6.59 -6.46
C ALA A 128 -9.62 7.17 -6.15
N GLY A 129 -10.46 6.32 -5.55
CA GLY A 129 -11.82 6.65 -5.16
C GLY A 129 -12.15 6.18 -3.74
N ASN A 130 -13.38 6.45 -3.34
CA ASN A 130 -13.84 6.33 -1.97
C ASN A 130 -13.88 4.86 -1.51
N LEU A 131 -12.85 4.45 -0.76
CA LEU A 131 -12.77 3.17 -0.04
C LEU A 131 -13.25 3.28 1.42
N GLY A 132 -13.95 4.35 1.80
CA GLY A 132 -14.43 4.61 3.15
C GLY A 132 -14.48 6.11 3.46
N ALA A 133 -15.33 6.51 4.41
CA ALA A 133 -15.62 7.92 4.71
C ALA A 133 -14.42 8.68 5.33
N GLY A 134 -13.38 7.97 5.77
CA GLY A 134 -12.15 8.55 6.31
C GLY A 134 -10.87 8.16 5.54
N VAL A 135 -11.00 7.51 4.39
CA VAL A 135 -9.84 7.16 3.55
C VAL A 135 -9.40 8.42 2.80
N SER A 136 -8.12 8.79 2.94
CA SER A 136 -7.55 9.91 2.17
C SER A 136 -7.31 9.50 0.72
N GLU A 137 -7.54 10.40 -0.23
CA GLU A 137 -7.32 10.16 -1.66
C GLU A 137 -6.17 11.02 -2.17
N ILE A 138 -5.18 10.40 -2.82
CA ILE A 138 -4.11 11.12 -3.52
C ILE A 138 -4.12 10.70 -4.98
N ARG A 139 -4.52 11.64 -5.85
CA ARG A 139 -4.58 11.37 -7.28
C ARG A 139 -3.25 11.64 -7.96
N GLY A 140 -2.73 10.64 -8.65
CA GLY A 140 -1.46 10.71 -9.34
C GLY A 140 -1.19 9.44 -10.13
N SER A 141 -0.35 9.54 -11.15
CA SER A 141 0.06 8.37 -11.93
C SER A 141 0.98 7.48 -11.09
N ILE A 142 0.71 6.18 -11.06
CA ILE A 142 1.61 5.20 -10.44
C ILE A 142 2.97 5.15 -11.15
N ASP A 143 3.05 5.66 -12.37
CA ASP A 143 4.28 5.75 -13.15
C ASP A 143 5.24 6.78 -12.56
N ASP A 144 4.72 7.75 -11.79
CA ASP A 144 5.45 8.74 -11.01
C ASP A 144 5.27 8.48 -9.50
N LEU A 145 5.58 7.24 -9.11
CA LEU A 145 5.49 6.80 -7.71
C LEU A 145 6.36 7.65 -6.77
N GLU A 146 7.45 8.23 -7.28
CA GLU A 146 8.29 9.15 -6.52
C GLU A 146 7.50 10.37 -6.04
N SER A 147 6.79 11.06 -6.94
CA SER A 147 5.93 12.19 -6.60
C SER A 147 4.78 11.77 -5.68
N LEU A 148 4.15 10.63 -5.98
CA LEU A 148 3.01 10.13 -5.22
C LEU A 148 3.37 9.77 -3.77
N LEU A 149 4.49 9.07 -3.57
CA LEU A 149 4.98 8.72 -2.24
C LEU A 149 5.61 9.89 -1.49
N SER A 150 6.21 10.85 -2.21
CA SER A 150 6.86 11.99 -1.57
C SER A 150 5.88 12.92 -0.85
N ASN A 151 4.61 12.94 -1.27
CA ASN A 151 3.54 13.67 -0.60
C ASN A 151 2.95 12.95 0.63
N LEU A 152 3.36 11.72 0.91
CA LEU A 152 2.87 10.97 2.08
C LEU A 152 3.61 11.39 3.34
N SER A 153 2.84 11.78 4.36
CA SER A 153 3.32 11.97 5.73
C SER A 153 3.19 10.68 6.52
N ILE A 154 4.28 10.32 7.23
CA ILE A 154 4.32 9.25 8.24
C ILE A 154 4.80 9.89 9.54
#